data_AF-A0A1J5P3V1-F1
#
_entry.id   AF-A0A1J5P3V1-F1
#
_cell.length_a   1.000
_cell.length_b   1.000
_cell.length_c   1.000
_cell.angle_alpha   90.00
_cell.angle_beta   90.00
_cell.angle_gamma   90.00
#
_symmetry.space_group_name_H-M   'P 1'
#
loop_
_entity.id
_entity.type
_entity.pdbx_description
1 polymer ?
#
loop_
_entity_poly.entity_id
_entity_poly.type
_entity_poly.pdbx_seq_one_letter_code
_entity_poly.pdbx_strand_id
1 'polypeptide(L)'
;MQDPLAELVKIEPKSIGVGQYQHDVDQHRLGHSLEGVVEDAVNAVGVDLNTASAPLLARVSGVGGSLAEAIVTHRNQNGPFASRKDLLKVARLGPRAYEQCAGFLRIPGGTEPLDASSVHPEAYGVARKIVAACGRDLRTLMADPSKLRAVDPEMFVDERFGLPTVRDILAELEKPGRDPRPSFRTATFADGVDDIKDLKPGMLLEGTVTNVAAFGAFVDIGVHQDGLVHVSQLADRFVKDPHEIVKAGDVVKVRVVEVDVPRNRIGLTMKRDGGGETPESRQATSKPTPGATAKHRSPSTASPAAPQQTGGFGAALLDAMRKK
;
A
#
# COMPACT_ATOMS: atom_id res chain seq x y z
N MET A 1 2.61 -6.30 -16.98
CA MET A 1 2.21 -6.28 -15.56
C MET A 1 0.84 -5.65 -15.46
N GLN A 2 -0.12 -6.29 -14.80
CA GLN A 2 -1.52 -5.83 -14.73
C GLN A 2 -1.65 -4.64 -13.75
N ASP A 3 -2.47 -3.64 -14.09
CA ASP A 3 -2.82 -2.55 -13.17
C ASP A 3 -3.86 -3.05 -12.16
N PRO A 4 -3.53 -3.15 -10.86
CA PRO A 4 -4.45 -3.68 -9.86
C PRO A 4 -5.76 -2.88 -9.77
N LEU A 5 -5.69 -1.56 -9.93
CA LEU A 5 -6.88 -0.70 -9.84
C LEU A 5 -7.83 -1.04 -10.99
N ALA A 6 -7.32 -1.16 -12.21
CA ALA A 6 -8.12 -1.43 -13.40
C ALA A 6 -8.78 -2.82 -13.39
N GLU A 7 -8.19 -3.80 -12.69
CA GLU A 7 -8.76 -5.14 -12.54
C GLU A 7 -9.75 -5.22 -11.38
N LEU A 8 -9.40 -4.69 -10.21
CA LEU A 8 -10.24 -4.79 -9.01
C LEU A 8 -11.58 -4.04 -9.16
N VAL A 9 -11.62 -2.94 -9.92
CA VAL A 9 -12.87 -2.20 -10.19
C VAL A 9 -13.90 -3.00 -10.99
N LYS A 10 -13.51 -4.09 -11.63
CA LYS A 10 -14.43 -4.99 -12.36
C LYS A 10 -15.21 -5.90 -11.41
N ILE A 11 -14.76 -6.03 -10.16
CA ILE A 11 -15.36 -6.84 -9.12
C ILE A 11 -16.24 -5.94 -8.24
N GLU A 12 -17.34 -6.47 -7.72
CA GLU A 12 -18.14 -5.74 -6.73
C GLU A 12 -17.30 -5.50 -5.46
N PRO A 13 -17.20 -4.26 -4.93
CA PRO A 13 -16.26 -3.94 -3.86
C PRO A 13 -16.40 -4.82 -2.61
N LYS A 14 -17.63 -5.15 -2.20
CA LYS A 14 -17.92 -6.02 -1.03
C LYS A 14 -17.51 -7.49 -1.23
N SER A 15 -17.31 -7.89 -2.48
CA SER A 15 -16.86 -9.24 -2.85
C SER A 15 -15.34 -9.36 -2.86
N ILE A 16 -14.63 -8.24 -2.76
CA ILE A 16 -13.19 -8.22 -2.52
C ILE A 16 -12.98 -8.55 -1.03
N GLY A 17 -12.22 -9.59 -0.74
CA GLY A 17 -11.91 -10.01 0.64
C GLY A 17 -11.11 -8.96 1.40
N VAL A 18 -11.79 -8.07 2.12
CA VAL A 18 -11.17 -6.96 2.86
C VAL A 18 -11.01 -7.23 4.36
N GLY A 19 -11.58 -8.33 4.88
CA GLY A 19 -11.45 -8.71 6.28
C GLY A 19 -12.03 -10.08 6.63
N GLN A 20 -11.60 -10.63 7.77
CA GLN A 20 -11.90 -12.00 8.20
C GLN A 20 -13.40 -12.28 8.40
N TYR A 21 -14.15 -11.31 8.93
CA TYR A 21 -15.57 -11.44 9.27
C TYR A 21 -16.44 -10.50 8.43
N GLN A 22 -16.02 -10.18 7.20
CA GLN A 22 -16.75 -9.25 6.33
C GLN A 22 -18.18 -9.69 5.98
N HIS A 23 -18.47 -11.00 6.11
CA HIS A 23 -19.80 -11.54 5.86
C HIS A 23 -20.74 -11.38 7.06
N ASP A 24 -20.19 -11.12 8.25
CA ASP A 24 -20.95 -11.02 9.51
C ASP A 24 -21.41 -9.58 9.81
N VAL A 25 -21.03 -8.61 8.96
CA VAL A 25 -21.44 -7.21 9.07
C VAL A 25 -22.63 -6.89 8.17
N ASP A 26 -23.23 -5.72 8.40
CA ASP A 26 -24.27 -5.17 7.52
C ASP A 26 -23.74 -4.97 6.10
N GLN A 27 -24.24 -5.79 5.17
CA GLN A 27 -23.76 -5.84 3.79
C GLN A 27 -24.08 -4.58 2.98
N HIS A 28 -25.15 -3.86 3.33
CA HIS A 28 -25.51 -2.62 2.65
C HIS A 28 -24.56 -1.50 3.06
N ARG A 29 -24.30 -1.36 4.36
CA ARG A 29 -23.34 -0.38 4.88
C ARG A 29 -21.92 -0.68 4.42
N LEU A 30 -21.52 -1.95 4.40
CA LEU A 30 -20.22 -2.37 3.87
C LEU A 30 -20.08 -2.00 2.39
N GLY A 31 -21.08 -2.33 1.57
CA GLY A 31 -21.10 -1.99 0.16
C GLY A 31 -20.92 -0.50 -0.08
N HIS A 32 -21.72 0.34 0.58
CA HIS A 32 -21.64 1.79 0.44
C HIS A 32 -20.27 2.37 0.88
N SER A 33 -19.72 1.86 1.98
CA SER A 33 -18.40 2.29 2.45
C SER A 33 -17.29 1.93 1.46
N LEU A 34 -17.31 0.72 0.92
CA LEU A 34 -16.29 0.27 -0.03
C LEU A 34 -16.43 0.94 -1.39
N GLU A 35 -17.65 1.25 -1.82
CA GLU A 35 -17.89 2.06 -3.03
C GLU A 35 -17.24 3.44 -2.91
N GLY A 36 -17.38 4.11 -1.76
CA GLY A 36 -16.73 5.40 -1.52
C GLY A 36 -15.20 5.30 -1.59
N VAL A 37 -14.60 4.27 -1.00
CA VAL A 37 -13.15 4.06 -1.08
C VAL A 37 -12.68 3.82 -2.52
N VAL A 38 -13.46 3.07 -3.31
CA VAL A 38 -13.14 2.81 -4.72
C VAL A 38 -13.26 4.10 -5.53
N GLU A 39 -14.30 4.90 -5.30
CA GLU A 39 -14.47 6.21 -5.94
C GLU A 39 -13.29 7.13 -5.61
N ASP A 40 -12.94 7.28 -4.32
CA ASP A 40 -11.81 8.10 -3.89
C ASP A 40 -10.50 7.67 -4.56
N ALA A 41 -10.22 6.35 -4.59
CA ALA A 41 -9.02 5.81 -5.20
C ALA A 41 -8.95 6.07 -6.72
N VAL A 42 -10.05 5.85 -7.44
CA VAL A 42 -10.12 6.06 -8.89
C VAL A 42 -9.97 7.53 -9.25
N ASN A 43 -10.66 8.42 -8.53
CA ASN A 43 -10.61 9.86 -8.80
C ASN A 43 -9.25 10.47 -8.39
N ALA A 44 -8.60 9.96 -7.33
CA ALA A 44 -7.25 10.38 -6.97
C ALA A 44 -6.21 9.99 -8.02
N VAL A 45 -6.30 8.77 -8.57
CA VAL A 45 -5.38 8.32 -9.63
C VAL A 45 -5.68 9.01 -10.95
N GLY A 46 -6.95 9.26 -11.27
CA GLY A 46 -7.42 9.76 -12.56
C GLY A 46 -7.44 8.68 -13.64
N VAL A 47 -8.27 8.88 -14.66
CA VAL A 47 -8.60 7.85 -15.66
C VAL A 47 -8.34 8.37 -17.06
N ASP A 48 -7.60 7.61 -17.88
CA ASP A 48 -7.44 7.92 -19.30
C ASP A 48 -8.74 7.60 -20.05
N LEU A 49 -9.36 8.64 -20.60
CA LEU A 49 -10.65 8.58 -21.28
C LEU A 49 -10.64 7.66 -22.51
N ASN A 50 -9.50 7.59 -23.21
CA ASN A 50 -9.40 6.86 -24.47
C ASN A 50 -9.06 5.38 -24.30
N THR A 51 -8.54 4.98 -23.15
CA THR A 51 -8.11 3.58 -22.90
C THR A 51 -8.92 2.88 -21.81
N ALA A 52 -9.57 3.63 -20.92
CA ALA A 52 -10.32 3.06 -19.81
C ALA A 52 -11.49 2.16 -20.25
N SER A 53 -11.77 1.17 -19.41
CA SER A 53 -12.93 0.29 -19.52
C SER A 53 -14.18 0.96 -18.94
N ALA A 54 -15.37 0.49 -19.34
CA ALA A 54 -16.62 1.00 -18.77
C ALA A 54 -16.71 0.82 -17.23
N PRO A 55 -16.31 -0.32 -16.62
CA PRO A 55 -16.29 -0.45 -15.17
C PRO A 55 -15.39 0.56 -14.46
N LEU A 56 -14.24 0.92 -15.04
CA LEU A 56 -13.35 1.94 -14.48
C LEU A 56 -13.97 3.34 -14.60
N LEU A 57 -14.50 3.69 -15.78
CA LEU A 57 -15.18 4.97 -16.00
C LEU A 57 -16.40 5.15 -15.10
N ALA A 58 -17.12 4.07 -14.78
CA ALA A 58 -18.29 4.13 -13.92
C ALA A 58 -17.98 4.54 -12.47
N ARG A 59 -16.71 4.44 -12.04
CA ARG A 59 -16.23 4.87 -10.72
C ARG A 59 -15.73 6.31 -10.70
N VAL A 60 -15.72 7.00 -11.85
CA VAL A 60 -15.39 8.42 -11.92
C VAL A 60 -16.58 9.25 -11.44
N SER A 61 -16.29 10.29 -10.64
CA SER A 61 -17.31 11.20 -10.11
C SER A 61 -18.19 11.75 -11.23
N GLY A 62 -19.52 11.66 -11.05
CA GLY A 62 -20.50 12.17 -12.00
C GLY A 62 -20.73 11.33 -13.28
N VAL A 63 -20.07 10.18 -13.45
CA VAL A 63 -20.25 9.30 -14.63
C VAL A 63 -21.26 8.18 -14.33
N GLY A 64 -20.94 7.27 -13.41
CA GLY A 64 -21.77 6.09 -13.15
C GLY A 64 -21.87 5.12 -14.35
N GLY A 65 -22.60 4.01 -14.18
CA GLY A 65 -22.60 2.92 -15.17
C GLY A 65 -23.13 3.30 -16.56
N SER A 66 -24.26 4.01 -16.62
CA SER A 66 -24.93 4.31 -17.89
C SER A 66 -24.20 5.34 -18.76
N LEU A 67 -23.54 6.33 -18.14
CA LEU A 67 -22.68 7.27 -18.89
C LEU A 67 -21.36 6.61 -19.27
N ALA A 68 -20.81 5.73 -18.44
CA ALA A 68 -19.59 5.01 -18.78
C ALA A 68 -19.74 4.19 -20.08
N GLU A 69 -20.85 3.46 -20.21
CA GLU A 69 -21.19 2.75 -21.45
C GLU A 69 -21.38 3.71 -22.64
N ALA A 70 -22.02 4.86 -22.42
CA ALA A 70 -22.23 5.86 -23.46
C ALA A 70 -20.90 6.46 -23.95
N ILE A 71 -19.96 6.73 -23.04
CA ILE A 71 -18.62 7.24 -23.35
C ILE A 71 -17.86 6.21 -24.20
N VAL A 72 -17.84 4.94 -23.80
CA VAL A 72 -17.16 3.87 -24.55
C VAL A 72 -17.81 3.67 -25.92
N THR A 73 -19.14 3.72 -25.99
CA THR A 73 -19.88 3.61 -27.26
C THR A 73 -19.52 4.74 -28.21
N HIS A 74 -19.54 5.98 -27.72
CA HIS A 74 -19.13 7.15 -28.50
C HIS A 74 -17.69 7.04 -28.98
N ARG A 75 -16.75 6.65 -28.09
CA ARG A 75 -15.35 6.41 -28.45
C ARG A 75 -15.20 5.38 -29.58
N ASN A 76 -15.95 4.29 -29.51
CA ASN A 76 -15.87 3.22 -30.51
C ASN A 76 -16.47 3.63 -31.87
N GLN A 77 -17.48 4.51 -31.87
CA GLN A 77 -18.18 4.95 -33.08
C GLN A 77 -17.49 6.15 -33.75
N ASN A 78 -16.96 7.08 -32.96
CA ASN A 78 -16.44 8.36 -33.41
C ASN A 78 -14.91 8.44 -33.39
N GLY A 79 -14.24 7.43 -32.82
CA GLY A 79 -12.81 7.44 -32.56
C GLY A 79 -12.44 8.07 -31.20
N PRO A 80 -11.14 8.18 -30.91
CA PRO A 80 -10.66 8.73 -29.64
C PRO A 80 -11.06 10.20 -29.45
N PHE A 81 -11.30 10.59 -28.21
CA PHE A 81 -11.53 11.98 -27.83
C PHE A 81 -10.24 12.78 -28.00
N ALA A 82 -10.32 13.93 -28.67
CA ALA A 82 -9.19 14.83 -28.87
C ALA A 82 -9.06 15.87 -27.76
N SER A 83 -10.19 16.22 -27.12
CA SER A 83 -10.26 17.14 -25.99
C SER A 83 -11.37 16.77 -25.01
N ARG A 84 -11.29 17.22 -23.76
CA ARG A 84 -12.34 17.01 -22.76
C ARG A 84 -13.68 17.59 -23.23
N LYS A 85 -13.67 18.70 -23.97
CA LYS A 85 -14.89 19.32 -24.51
C LYS A 85 -15.69 18.37 -25.41
N ASP A 86 -15.04 17.38 -26.02
CA ASP A 86 -15.71 16.37 -26.83
C ASP A 86 -16.65 15.47 -26.01
N LEU A 87 -16.49 15.41 -24.68
CA LEU A 87 -17.42 14.71 -23.78
C LEU A 87 -18.85 15.26 -23.87
N LEU A 88 -19.02 16.55 -24.17
CA LEU A 88 -20.35 17.17 -24.34
C LEU A 88 -21.09 16.65 -25.59
N LYS A 89 -20.41 15.91 -26.47
CA LYS A 89 -21.02 15.24 -27.63
C LYS A 89 -21.56 13.85 -27.26
N VAL A 90 -21.21 13.32 -26.09
CA VAL A 90 -21.67 12.01 -25.62
C VAL A 90 -23.13 12.10 -25.22
N ALA A 91 -23.94 11.17 -25.71
CA ALA A 91 -25.36 11.12 -25.39
C ALA A 91 -25.61 11.06 -23.87
N ARG A 92 -26.51 11.92 -23.38
CA ARG A 92 -26.91 12.05 -21.96
C ARG A 92 -25.86 12.66 -21.03
N LEU A 93 -24.67 13.01 -21.52
CA LEU A 93 -23.67 13.74 -20.73
C LEU A 93 -23.96 15.24 -20.79
N GLY A 94 -24.64 15.74 -19.75
CA GLY A 94 -24.99 17.15 -19.62
C GLY A 94 -23.87 18.02 -18.99
N PRO A 95 -24.04 19.35 -18.97
CA PRO A 95 -23.04 20.29 -18.44
C PRO A 95 -22.65 20.02 -16.98
N ARG A 96 -23.61 19.62 -16.14
CA ARG A 96 -23.34 19.29 -14.73
C ARG A 96 -22.50 18.02 -14.59
N ALA A 97 -22.81 16.97 -15.37
CA ALA A 97 -22.03 15.74 -15.36
C ALA A 97 -20.60 16.00 -15.87
N TYR A 98 -20.48 16.83 -16.91
CA TYR A 98 -19.19 17.29 -17.42
C TYR A 98 -18.35 18.00 -16.34
N GLU A 99 -18.94 18.95 -15.62
CA GLU A 99 -18.27 19.66 -14.53
C GLU A 99 -17.83 18.73 -13.39
N GLN A 100 -18.60 17.68 -13.09
CA GLN A 100 -18.22 16.73 -12.04
C GLN A 100 -17.09 15.79 -12.48
N CYS A 101 -17.07 15.36 -13.75
CA CYS A 101 -16.14 14.31 -14.20
C CYS A 101 -14.87 14.84 -14.88
N ALA A 102 -14.90 16.05 -15.46
CA ALA A 102 -13.85 16.47 -16.40
C ALA A 102 -12.46 16.57 -15.76
N GLY A 103 -12.35 16.88 -14.46
CA GLY A 103 -11.07 16.98 -13.76
C GLY A 103 -10.38 15.63 -13.54
N PHE A 104 -11.15 14.55 -13.55
CA PHE A 104 -10.67 13.19 -13.28
C PHE A 104 -10.38 12.40 -14.56
N LEU A 105 -10.92 12.84 -15.71
CA LEU A 105 -10.72 12.23 -17.01
C LEU A 105 -9.54 12.88 -17.74
N ARG A 106 -8.56 12.10 -18.16
CA ARG A 106 -7.35 12.59 -18.85
C ARG A 106 -7.32 12.18 -20.31
N ILE A 107 -6.71 13.01 -21.15
CA ILE A 107 -6.46 12.74 -22.57
C ILE A 107 -4.98 13.01 -22.87
N PRO A 108 -4.11 12.02 -22.65
CA PRO A 108 -2.70 12.13 -23.02
C PRO A 108 -2.56 12.35 -24.54
N GLY A 109 -1.78 13.35 -24.95
CA GLY A 109 -1.56 13.64 -26.36
C GLY A 109 -2.74 14.29 -27.09
N GLY A 110 -3.73 14.80 -26.35
CA GLY A 110 -4.86 15.56 -26.92
C GLY A 110 -4.45 16.90 -27.55
N THR A 111 -5.41 17.58 -28.17
CA THR A 111 -5.21 18.91 -28.77
C THR A 111 -4.96 19.98 -27.72
N GLU A 112 -5.57 19.83 -26.54
CA GLU A 112 -5.36 20.68 -25.37
C GLU A 112 -4.37 20.02 -24.40
N PRO A 113 -3.17 20.59 -24.18
CA PRO A 113 -2.18 19.96 -23.30
C PRO A 113 -2.62 19.87 -21.83
N LEU A 114 -3.48 20.77 -21.36
CA LEU A 114 -4.03 20.72 -19.99
C LEU A 114 -4.94 19.51 -19.76
N ASP A 115 -5.50 18.90 -20.81
CA ASP A 115 -6.35 17.71 -20.69
C ASP A 115 -5.58 16.47 -20.22
N ALA A 116 -4.24 16.50 -20.25
CA ALA A 116 -3.39 15.46 -19.67
C ALA A 116 -3.14 15.63 -18.16
N SER A 117 -3.53 16.78 -17.57
CA SER A 117 -3.35 17.10 -16.16
C SER A 117 -4.64 16.92 -15.36
N SER A 118 -4.57 17.05 -14.04
CA SER A 118 -5.77 17.13 -13.18
C SER A 118 -6.34 18.56 -13.04
N VAL A 119 -5.83 19.53 -13.79
CA VAL A 119 -6.43 20.89 -13.84
C VAL A 119 -7.83 20.81 -14.43
N HIS A 120 -8.82 21.31 -13.70
CA HIS A 120 -10.21 21.33 -14.16
C HIS A 120 -10.43 22.35 -15.30
N PRO A 121 -11.28 22.07 -16.32
CA PRO A 121 -11.53 23.00 -17.43
C PRO A 121 -11.97 24.41 -17.04
N GLU A 122 -12.64 24.56 -15.90
CA GLU A 122 -13.03 25.89 -15.40
C GLU A 122 -11.81 26.77 -15.04
N ALA A 123 -10.70 26.14 -14.66
CA ALA A 123 -9.46 26.78 -14.24
C ALA A 123 -8.47 26.98 -15.40
N TYR A 124 -8.82 26.61 -16.63
CA TYR A 124 -7.93 26.78 -17.80
C TYR A 124 -7.54 28.23 -18.03
N GLY A 125 -8.42 29.18 -17.71
CA GLY A 125 -8.11 30.60 -17.78
C GLY A 125 -6.93 30.98 -16.86
N VAL A 126 -6.97 30.52 -15.60
CA VAL A 126 -5.91 30.77 -14.61
C VAL A 126 -4.62 30.05 -15.00
N ALA A 127 -4.70 28.78 -15.39
CA ALA A 127 -3.52 28.02 -15.83
C ALA A 127 -2.81 28.69 -17.02
N ARG A 128 -3.55 29.22 -18.01
CA ARG A 128 -2.96 29.96 -19.13
C ARG A 128 -2.33 31.29 -18.71
N LYS A 129 -2.90 32.01 -17.74
CA LYS A 129 -2.29 33.24 -17.20
C LYS A 129 -0.94 32.93 -16.53
N ILE A 130 -0.86 31.85 -15.76
CA ILE A 130 0.38 31.38 -15.11
C ILE A 130 1.45 31.06 -16.16
N VAL A 131 1.08 30.30 -17.20
CA VAL A 131 1.97 29.96 -18.32
C VAL A 131 2.46 31.21 -19.05
N ALA A 132 1.56 32.16 -19.33
CA ALA A 132 1.89 33.41 -19.99
C ALA A 132 2.88 34.25 -19.17
N ALA A 133 2.70 34.31 -17.85
CA ALA A 133 3.62 35.01 -16.95
C ALA A 133 5.04 34.41 -16.95
N CYS A 134 5.18 33.11 -17.23
CA CYS A 134 6.48 32.47 -17.37
C CYS A 134 7.19 32.78 -18.71
N GLY A 135 6.47 33.37 -19.69
CA GLY A 135 6.99 33.74 -21.01
C GLY A 135 7.41 32.54 -21.87
N ARG A 136 6.73 31.39 -21.72
CA ARG A 136 7.03 30.13 -22.42
C ARG A 136 5.75 29.47 -22.90
N ASP A 137 5.88 28.56 -23.86
CA ASP A 137 4.80 27.67 -24.25
C ASP A 137 4.52 26.63 -23.16
N LEU A 138 3.24 26.23 -23.01
CA LEU A 138 2.79 25.27 -22.01
C LEU A 138 3.57 23.94 -22.11
N ARG A 139 3.82 23.44 -23.33
CA ARG A 139 4.55 22.17 -23.52
C ARG A 139 6.01 22.28 -23.09
N THR A 140 6.62 23.46 -23.22
CA THR A 140 7.99 23.71 -22.77
C THR A 140 8.08 23.77 -21.24
N LEU A 141 7.10 24.37 -20.57
CA LEU A 141 7.07 24.45 -19.10
C LEU A 141 6.83 23.07 -18.45
N MET A 142 6.04 22.21 -19.08
CA MET A 142 5.84 20.84 -18.63
C MET A 142 7.13 20.01 -18.74
N ALA A 143 8.07 20.38 -19.62
CA ALA A 143 9.37 19.72 -19.76
C ALA A 143 10.46 20.30 -18.85
N ASP A 144 10.41 21.61 -18.55
CA ASP A 144 11.32 22.31 -17.63
C ASP A 144 10.53 23.20 -16.65
N PRO A 145 10.19 22.66 -15.45
CA PRO A 145 9.36 23.38 -14.49
C PRO A 145 10.13 24.40 -13.64
N SER A 146 11.42 24.63 -13.92
CA SER A 146 12.27 25.52 -13.11
C SER A 146 11.68 26.92 -12.96
N LYS A 147 11.05 27.45 -14.03
CA LYS A 147 10.39 28.75 -14.01
C LYS A 147 9.05 28.76 -13.26
N LEU A 148 8.30 27.65 -13.26
CA LEU A 148 7.04 27.54 -12.54
C LEU A 148 7.24 27.66 -11.03
N ARG A 149 8.35 27.13 -10.50
CA ARG A 149 8.69 27.22 -9.07
C ARG A 149 9.03 28.63 -8.60
N ALA A 150 9.38 29.53 -9.52
CA ALA A 150 9.70 30.92 -9.21
C ALA A 150 8.46 31.84 -9.28
N VAL A 151 7.32 31.33 -9.73
CA VAL A 151 6.07 32.09 -9.81
C VAL A 151 5.46 32.23 -8.42
N ASP A 152 5.07 33.46 -8.07
CA ASP A 152 4.30 33.71 -6.85
C ASP A 152 2.82 33.32 -7.08
N PRO A 153 2.28 32.32 -6.34
CA PRO A 153 0.89 31.90 -6.49
C PRO A 153 -0.13 33.00 -6.13
N GLU A 154 0.21 33.94 -5.25
CA GLU A 154 -0.74 34.98 -4.81
C GLU A 154 -1.16 35.92 -5.94
N MET A 155 -0.30 36.08 -6.96
CA MET A 155 -0.59 36.91 -8.14
C MET A 155 -1.71 36.39 -9.04
N PHE A 156 -2.11 35.12 -8.87
CA PHE A 156 -3.11 34.46 -9.74
C PHE A 156 -4.40 34.11 -8.99
N VAL A 157 -4.51 34.51 -7.73
CA VAL A 157 -5.73 34.37 -6.94
C VAL A 157 -6.78 35.36 -7.46
N ASP A 158 -8.01 34.89 -7.60
CA ASP A 158 -9.16 35.73 -7.93
C ASP A 158 -10.37 35.39 -7.05
N GLU A 159 -11.51 36.04 -7.29
CA GLU A 159 -12.75 35.83 -6.52
C GLU A 159 -13.28 34.39 -6.61
N ARG A 160 -12.94 33.66 -7.68
CA ARG A 160 -13.41 32.30 -7.94
C ARG A 160 -12.39 31.25 -7.53
N PHE A 161 -11.09 31.53 -7.66
CA PHE A 161 -10.00 30.61 -7.42
C PHE A 161 -9.07 31.13 -6.33
N GLY A 162 -9.18 30.51 -5.15
CA GLY A 162 -8.33 30.81 -4.01
C GLY A 162 -6.90 30.26 -4.14
N LEU A 163 -6.06 30.65 -3.18
CA LEU A 163 -4.67 30.22 -3.09
C LEU A 163 -4.45 28.69 -3.13
N PRO A 164 -5.27 27.84 -2.47
CA PRO A 164 -5.11 26.39 -2.57
C PRO A 164 -5.23 25.88 -4.00
N THR A 165 -6.26 26.34 -4.73
CA THR A 165 -6.49 25.94 -6.12
C THR A 165 -5.36 26.38 -7.04
N VAL A 166 -4.83 27.60 -6.85
CA VAL A 166 -3.68 28.08 -7.65
C VAL A 166 -2.43 27.24 -7.38
N ARG A 167 -2.18 26.86 -6.12
CA ARG A 167 -1.06 25.98 -5.77
C ARG A 167 -1.20 24.59 -6.39
N ASP A 168 -2.41 24.04 -6.40
CA ASP A 168 -2.69 22.75 -7.04
C ASP A 168 -2.47 22.83 -8.56
N ILE A 169 -2.90 23.92 -9.21
CA ILE A 169 -2.63 24.16 -10.64
C ILE A 169 -1.13 24.22 -10.91
N LEU A 170 -0.35 24.92 -10.08
CA LEU A 170 1.11 25.00 -10.24
C LEU A 170 1.77 23.62 -10.10
N ALA A 171 1.33 22.82 -9.11
CA ALA A 171 1.82 21.46 -8.92
C ALA A 171 1.50 20.55 -10.11
N GLU A 172 0.29 20.68 -10.67
CA GLU A 172 -0.13 19.95 -11.87
C GLU A 172 0.61 20.41 -13.13
N LEU A 173 0.90 21.71 -13.28
CA LEU A 173 1.70 22.21 -14.40
C LEU A 173 3.16 21.74 -14.31
N GLU A 174 3.69 21.57 -13.10
CA GLU A 174 5.03 21.01 -12.88
C GLU A 174 5.10 19.51 -13.19
N LYS A 175 4.10 18.73 -12.78
CA LYS A 175 4.00 17.27 -13.06
C LYS A 175 2.57 16.88 -13.45
N PRO A 176 2.20 17.04 -14.72
CA PRO A 176 0.84 16.78 -15.20
C PRO A 176 0.42 15.33 -14.98
N GLY A 177 -0.75 15.15 -14.33
CA GLY A 177 -1.33 13.82 -14.17
C GLY A 177 -0.47 12.88 -13.34
N ARG A 178 0.24 13.44 -12.35
CA ARG A 178 1.10 12.68 -11.42
C ARG A 178 0.29 11.55 -10.78
N ASP A 179 0.75 10.32 -10.98
CA ASP A 179 0.19 9.17 -10.31
C ASP A 179 0.47 9.24 -8.80
N PRO A 180 -0.55 9.25 -7.92
CA PRO A 180 -0.36 9.28 -6.47
C PRO A 180 0.12 7.93 -5.93
N ARG A 181 0.05 6.85 -6.72
CA ARG A 181 0.47 5.51 -6.30
C ARG A 181 1.99 5.48 -6.07
N PRO A 182 2.47 4.72 -5.08
CA PRO A 182 3.90 4.52 -4.89
C PRO A 182 4.48 3.89 -6.16
N SER A 183 5.71 4.28 -6.51
CA SER A 183 6.44 3.65 -7.60
C SER A 183 6.52 2.15 -7.32
N PHE A 184 6.03 1.34 -8.25
CA PHE A 184 6.10 -0.11 -8.13
C PHE A 184 7.57 -0.54 -8.08
N ARG A 185 7.98 -1.19 -6.99
CA ARG A 185 9.30 -1.80 -6.84
C ARG A 185 9.08 -3.30 -6.86
N THR A 186 9.50 -3.96 -7.93
CA THR A 186 9.71 -5.41 -7.90
C THR A 186 10.93 -5.70 -7.05
N ALA A 187 10.86 -6.70 -6.18
CA ALA A 187 12.07 -7.37 -5.75
C ALA A 187 12.77 -7.90 -7.00
N THR A 188 14.00 -7.47 -7.24
CA THR A 188 14.80 -8.05 -8.33
C THR A 188 15.30 -9.39 -7.82
N PHE A 189 14.58 -10.47 -8.15
CA PHE A 189 15.08 -11.81 -7.84
C PHE A 189 16.40 -12.01 -8.60
N ALA A 190 17.39 -12.61 -7.95
CA ALA A 190 18.67 -12.87 -8.59
C ALA A 190 18.45 -13.86 -9.75
N ASP A 191 18.91 -13.50 -10.96
CA ASP A 191 18.77 -14.36 -12.14
C ASP A 191 19.33 -15.76 -11.87
N GLY A 192 18.48 -16.79 -12.04
CA GLY A 192 18.86 -18.21 -11.92
C GLY A 192 18.71 -18.85 -10.54
N VAL A 193 17.91 -18.25 -9.63
CA VAL A 193 17.56 -18.84 -8.33
C VAL A 193 16.06 -19.09 -8.27
N ASP A 194 15.62 -20.22 -8.83
CA ASP A 194 14.20 -20.60 -8.90
C ASP A 194 13.84 -21.68 -7.86
N ASP A 195 14.82 -22.45 -7.38
CA ASP A 195 14.62 -23.54 -6.43
C ASP A 195 15.43 -23.37 -5.14
N ILE A 196 14.93 -23.95 -4.04
CA ILE A 196 15.64 -23.96 -2.74
C ILE A 196 17.06 -24.53 -2.83
N LYS A 197 17.33 -25.38 -3.83
CA LYS A 197 18.62 -26.03 -4.07
C LYS A 197 19.68 -25.08 -4.60
N ASP A 198 19.25 -23.97 -5.21
CA ASP A 198 20.16 -22.98 -5.78
C ASP A 198 20.64 -21.97 -4.72
N LEU A 199 19.96 -21.95 -3.56
CA LEU A 199 20.31 -21.10 -2.44
C LEU A 199 21.58 -21.59 -1.73
N LYS A 200 22.50 -20.66 -1.51
CA LYS A 200 23.69 -20.86 -0.68
C LYS A 200 23.69 -19.89 0.48
N PRO A 201 24.04 -20.34 1.70
CA PRO A 201 24.31 -19.44 2.82
C PRO A 201 25.27 -18.32 2.42
N GLY A 202 24.95 -17.09 2.81
CA GLY A 202 25.69 -15.87 2.50
C GLY A 202 25.16 -15.07 1.30
N MET A 203 24.30 -15.66 0.44
CA MET A 203 23.68 -14.94 -0.69
C MET A 203 22.82 -13.77 -0.21
N LEU A 204 22.92 -12.64 -0.90
CA LEU A 204 22.11 -11.45 -0.64
C LEU A 204 21.08 -11.32 -1.76
N LEU A 205 19.80 -11.38 -1.38
CA LEU A 205 18.66 -11.43 -2.29
C LEU A 205 17.68 -10.31 -1.91
N GLU A 206 16.93 -9.82 -2.90
CA GLU A 206 15.75 -9.01 -2.65
C GLU A 206 14.54 -9.94 -2.56
N GLY A 207 13.67 -9.71 -1.58
CA GLY A 207 12.45 -10.47 -1.39
C GLY A 207 11.31 -9.59 -0.90
N THR A 208 10.09 -10.09 -1.00
CA THR A 208 8.88 -9.37 -0.57
C THR A 208 8.34 -10.01 0.71
N VAL A 209 8.04 -9.20 1.71
CA VAL A 209 7.44 -9.69 2.96
C VAL A 209 6.03 -10.21 2.67
N THR A 210 5.80 -11.50 2.85
CA THR A 210 4.49 -12.12 2.64
C THR A 210 3.60 -11.96 3.86
N ASN A 211 4.17 -12.14 5.06
CA ASN A 211 3.46 -12.07 6.32
C ASN A 211 4.38 -11.68 7.47
N VAL A 212 3.82 -11.02 8.49
CA VAL A 212 4.52 -10.61 9.71
C VAL A 212 3.87 -11.31 10.90
N ALA A 213 4.66 -12.03 11.69
CA ALA A 213 4.24 -12.73 12.89
C ALA A 213 4.93 -12.15 14.13
N ALA A 214 4.44 -12.48 15.32
CA ALA A 214 5.04 -11.97 16.57
C ALA A 214 6.52 -12.38 16.76
N PHE A 215 6.97 -13.47 16.14
CA PHE A 215 8.32 -14.00 16.25
C PHE A 215 9.24 -13.66 15.06
N GLY A 216 8.74 -12.97 14.03
CA GLY A 216 9.52 -12.68 12.83
C GLY A 216 8.68 -12.31 11.61
N ALA A 217 9.31 -12.25 10.45
CA ALA A 217 8.66 -11.98 9.18
C ALA A 217 8.98 -13.07 8.15
N PHE A 218 7.99 -13.42 7.34
CA PHE A 218 8.13 -14.32 6.21
C PHE A 218 8.39 -13.50 4.96
N VAL A 219 9.41 -13.89 4.20
CA VAL A 219 9.88 -13.18 3.01
C VAL A 219 9.96 -14.15 1.85
N ASP A 220 9.24 -13.86 0.78
CA ASP A 220 9.34 -14.55 -0.49
C ASP A 220 10.55 -14.01 -1.27
N ILE A 221 11.50 -14.91 -1.54
CA ILE A 221 12.74 -14.64 -2.29
C ILE A 221 12.72 -15.28 -3.69
N GLY A 222 11.56 -15.76 -4.15
CA GLY A 222 11.36 -16.25 -5.52
C GLY A 222 11.56 -17.76 -5.70
N VAL A 223 11.78 -18.52 -4.62
CA VAL A 223 12.06 -19.97 -4.65
C VAL A 223 10.86 -20.85 -4.26
N HIS A 224 9.64 -20.34 -4.43
CA HIS A 224 8.36 -20.98 -4.07
C HIS A 224 8.19 -21.35 -2.58
N GLN A 225 9.15 -20.98 -1.73
CA GLN A 225 9.15 -21.24 -0.30
C GLN A 225 9.59 -19.99 0.46
N ASP A 226 8.75 -19.53 1.37
CA ASP A 226 9.04 -18.37 2.20
C ASP A 226 10.21 -18.66 3.14
N GLY A 227 11.14 -17.71 3.21
CA GLY A 227 12.19 -17.69 4.23
C GLY A 227 11.74 -16.93 5.47
N LEU A 228 12.19 -17.40 6.64
CA LEU A 228 11.86 -16.77 7.92
C LEU A 228 13.00 -15.86 8.36
N VAL A 229 12.70 -14.58 8.57
CA VAL A 229 13.53 -13.64 9.31
C VAL A 229 13.05 -13.61 10.76
N HIS A 230 13.84 -14.15 11.68
CA HIS A 230 13.51 -14.10 13.10
C HIS A 230 13.51 -12.66 13.62
N VAL A 231 12.73 -12.33 14.66
CA VAL A 231 12.63 -10.97 15.22
C VAL A 231 14.00 -10.37 15.58
N SER A 232 14.92 -11.19 16.06
CA SER A 232 16.29 -10.80 16.41
C SER A 232 17.19 -10.55 15.20
N GLN A 233 16.74 -10.88 13.99
CA GLN A 233 17.44 -10.76 12.72
C GLN A 233 16.80 -9.69 11.80
N LEU A 234 15.73 -9.02 12.24
CA LEU A 234 15.06 -7.95 11.49
C LEU A 234 15.86 -6.64 11.46
N ALA A 235 16.61 -6.33 12.52
CA ALA A 235 17.38 -5.09 12.64
C ALA A 235 18.59 -5.26 13.56
N ASP A 236 19.56 -4.36 13.45
CA ASP A 236 20.78 -4.33 14.31
C ASP A 236 20.50 -3.87 15.75
N ARG A 237 19.24 -3.50 16.05
CA ARG A 237 18.75 -3.09 17.37
C ARG A 237 17.70 -4.07 17.90
N PHE A 238 17.43 -4.03 19.20
CA PHE A 238 16.36 -4.83 19.80
C PHE A 238 14.99 -4.39 19.25
N VAL A 239 14.24 -5.35 18.71
CA VAL A 239 12.89 -5.14 18.15
C VAL A 239 11.88 -5.79 19.09
N LYS A 240 10.95 -4.99 19.61
CA LYS A 240 9.87 -5.48 20.49
C LYS A 240 8.68 -6.01 19.69
N ASP A 241 8.35 -5.36 18.57
CA ASP A 241 7.29 -5.77 17.67
C ASP A 241 7.78 -5.72 16.21
N PRO A 242 7.80 -6.85 15.48
CA PRO A 242 8.13 -6.90 14.05
C PRO A 242 7.34 -5.93 13.16
N HIS A 243 6.09 -5.60 13.52
CA HIS A 243 5.23 -4.70 12.74
C HIS A 243 5.73 -3.25 12.71
N GLU A 244 6.61 -2.86 13.63
CA GLU A 244 7.25 -1.54 13.61
C GLU A 244 8.34 -1.44 12.53
N ILE A 245 8.88 -2.58 12.08
CA ILE A 245 10.03 -2.63 11.16
C ILE A 245 9.61 -2.99 9.74
N VAL A 246 8.67 -3.93 9.59
CA VAL A 246 8.24 -4.44 8.29
C VAL A 246 6.73 -4.61 8.22
N LYS A 247 6.18 -4.45 7.02
CA LYS A 247 4.78 -4.72 6.68
C LYS A 247 4.69 -5.75 5.56
N ALA A 248 3.59 -6.48 5.51
CA ALA A 248 3.30 -7.34 4.36
C ALA A 248 3.26 -6.50 3.07
N GLY A 249 3.98 -6.95 2.05
CA GLY A 249 4.20 -6.25 0.79
C GLY A 249 5.48 -5.42 0.70
N ASP A 250 6.24 -5.25 1.80
CA ASP A 250 7.51 -4.52 1.76
C ASP A 250 8.58 -5.31 1.00
N VAL A 251 9.33 -4.63 0.12
CA VAL A 251 10.50 -5.21 -0.55
C VAL A 251 11.73 -4.97 0.32
N VAL A 252 12.35 -6.06 0.77
CA VAL A 252 13.48 -6.06 1.71
C VAL A 252 14.69 -6.77 1.11
N LYS A 253 15.88 -6.32 1.53
CA LYS A 253 17.14 -7.03 1.25
C LYS A 253 17.43 -7.99 2.38
N VAL A 254 17.56 -9.27 2.04
CA VAL A 254 17.79 -10.35 2.99
C VAL A 254 19.04 -11.13 2.61
N ARG A 255 19.74 -11.63 3.61
CA ARG A 255 20.83 -12.58 3.45
C ARG A 255 20.41 -13.96 3.90
N VAL A 256 20.75 -14.97 3.11
CA VAL A 256 20.55 -16.38 3.48
C VAL A 256 21.53 -16.75 4.59
N VAL A 257 21.01 -17.17 5.74
CA VAL A 257 21.81 -17.65 6.88
C VAL A 257 21.95 -19.16 6.81
N GLU A 258 20.83 -19.86 6.58
CA GLU A 258 20.77 -21.31 6.62
C GLU A 258 19.75 -21.81 5.58
N VAL A 259 20.05 -22.95 4.95
CA VAL A 259 19.14 -23.62 4.01
C VAL A 259 19.05 -25.09 4.42
N ASP A 260 17.88 -25.52 4.87
CA ASP A 260 17.55 -26.90 5.21
C ASP A 260 16.64 -27.47 4.11
N VAL A 261 17.27 -28.08 3.09
CA VAL A 261 16.57 -28.69 1.95
C VAL A 261 15.67 -29.87 2.39
N PRO A 262 16.10 -30.78 3.29
CA PRO A 262 15.23 -31.86 3.78
C PRO A 262 13.92 -31.38 4.43
N ARG A 263 13.95 -30.22 5.11
CA ARG A 263 12.76 -29.67 5.79
C ARG A 263 12.09 -28.51 5.05
N ASN A 264 12.57 -28.14 3.87
CA ASN A 264 12.12 -26.96 3.11
C ASN A 264 12.11 -25.67 3.96
N ARG A 265 13.18 -25.43 4.73
CA ARG A 265 13.29 -24.23 5.59
C ARG A 265 14.46 -23.37 5.15
N ILE A 266 14.20 -22.06 5.05
CA ILE A 266 15.19 -21.05 4.69
C ILE A 266 15.25 -20.03 5.84
N GLY A 267 16.42 -19.90 6.45
CA GLY A 267 16.71 -18.91 7.47
C GLY A 267 17.27 -17.65 6.82
N LEU A 268 16.63 -16.50 7.06
CA LEU A 268 17.03 -15.22 6.49
C LEU A 268 17.41 -14.21 7.58
N THR A 269 18.27 -13.25 7.24
CA THR A 269 18.58 -12.10 8.09
C THR A 269 18.51 -10.80 7.30
N MET A 270 18.04 -9.73 7.95
CA MET A 270 18.04 -8.36 7.42
C MET A 270 19.15 -7.51 8.03
N LYS A 271 19.96 -8.08 8.93
CA LYS A 271 21.11 -7.39 9.53
C LYS A 271 22.20 -7.14 8.50
N ARG A 272 22.88 -6.00 8.63
CA ARG A 272 24.11 -5.73 7.87
C ARG A 272 25.26 -6.36 8.64
N ASP A 273 25.95 -7.33 8.04
CA ASP A 273 26.99 -8.08 8.74
C ASP A 273 28.01 -7.15 9.42
N GLY A 274 28.23 -7.42 10.70
CA GLY A 274 29.53 -7.34 11.33
C GLY A 274 29.88 -8.73 11.88
N GLY A 275 30.84 -9.40 11.25
CA GLY A 275 31.66 -10.48 11.83
C GLY A 275 30.96 -11.77 12.28
N GLY A 276 31.29 -12.90 11.65
CA GLY A 276 30.72 -14.20 11.98
C GLY A 276 31.03 -14.68 13.40
N GLU A 277 30.05 -15.34 14.00
CA GLU A 277 30.26 -16.35 15.03
C GLU A 277 29.31 -17.52 14.76
N THR A 278 29.89 -18.61 14.25
CA THR A 278 29.29 -19.94 14.22
C THR A 278 29.14 -20.42 15.66
N PRO A 279 28.00 -21.00 16.10
CA PRO A 279 27.93 -21.63 17.41
C PRO A 279 28.62 -22.99 17.35
N GLU A 280 29.91 -23.03 17.68
CA GLU A 280 30.62 -24.28 17.95
C GLU A 280 30.12 -24.91 19.27
N SER A 281 29.58 -26.13 19.11
CA SER A 281 29.74 -27.28 20.01
C SER A 281 30.26 -27.00 21.43
N ARG A 282 29.34 -26.88 22.40
CA ARG A 282 29.65 -27.13 23.81
C ARG A 282 29.82 -28.63 24.04
N GLN A 283 31.04 -29.12 23.86
CA GLN A 283 31.47 -30.43 24.32
C GLN A 283 31.97 -30.35 25.78
N ALA A 284 31.34 -31.21 26.60
CA ALA A 284 31.83 -31.88 27.80
C ALA A 284 33.15 -31.42 28.47
N THR A 285 33.04 -31.03 29.74
CA THR A 285 34.08 -31.18 30.78
C THR A 285 33.39 -31.68 32.06
N SER A 286 33.43 -32.99 32.30
CA SER A 286 34.33 -33.71 33.22
C SER A 286 33.99 -33.57 34.72
N LYS A 287 33.39 -34.64 35.28
CA LYS A 287 33.47 -35.00 36.71
C LYS A 287 34.90 -35.42 37.06
N PRO A 288 35.34 -35.22 38.32
CA PRO A 288 35.53 -36.39 39.18
C PRO A 288 35.03 -36.22 40.64
N THR A 289 34.90 -37.37 41.30
CA THR A 289 34.17 -37.74 42.53
C THR A 289 35.05 -37.65 43.83
N PRO A 290 34.73 -38.32 44.95
CA PRO A 290 33.94 -37.94 46.14
C PRO A 290 34.78 -37.65 47.43
N GLY A 291 34.18 -37.03 48.45
CA GLY A 291 34.77 -36.94 49.79
C GLY A 291 33.77 -36.49 50.87
N ALA A 292 33.57 -37.33 51.89
CA ALA A 292 32.53 -37.26 52.90
C ALA A 292 32.73 -36.20 54.00
N THR A 293 31.63 -35.72 54.61
CA THR A 293 31.32 -35.95 56.04
C THR A 293 29.93 -35.43 56.40
N ALA A 294 29.21 -36.23 57.19
CA ALA A 294 27.83 -36.04 57.61
C ALA A 294 27.71 -35.33 58.96
N LYS A 295 26.57 -34.66 59.21
CA LYS A 295 25.79 -34.79 60.48
C LYS A 295 24.45 -34.03 60.43
N HIS A 296 23.37 -34.79 60.67
CA HIS A 296 22.15 -34.56 61.49
C HIS A 296 21.61 -33.12 61.70
N ARG A 297 20.30 -32.81 61.72
CA ARG A 297 19.10 -33.53 62.25
C ARG A 297 17.81 -32.79 61.82
N SER A 298 16.68 -33.50 61.91
CA SER A 298 15.32 -33.34 61.37
C SER A 298 14.42 -32.24 62.03
N PRO A 299 13.06 -32.23 61.88
CA PRO A 299 12.28 -31.43 60.93
C PRO A 299 11.17 -30.55 61.59
N SER A 300 10.53 -29.61 60.85
CA SER A 300 9.30 -28.95 61.32
C SER A 300 8.45 -28.44 60.13
N THR A 301 7.35 -29.13 59.79
CA THR A 301 5.93 -28.75 60.02
C THR A 301 5.36 -27.59 59.17
N ALA A 302 4.49 -27.98 58.24
CA ALA A 302 3.17 -27.42 57.88
C ALA A 302 2.92 -25.89 57.86
N SER A 303 2.68 -25.37 56.63
CA SER A 303 1.57 -24.54 56.09
C SER A 303 0.79 -23.53 56.98
N PRO A 304 0.21 -22.42 56.43
CA PRO A 304 -0.35 -22.32 55.08
C PRO A 304 -0.15 -21.00 54.30
N ALA A 305 -0.58 -21.09 53.04
CA ALA A 305 -0.64 -20.05 52.01
C ALA A 305 -1.64 -18.91 52.29
N ALA A 306 -1.34 -17.74 51.74
CA ALA A 306 -2.27 -16.64 51.51
C ALA A 306 -2.55 -16.47 50.00
N PRO A 307 -3.74 -16.00 49.60
CA PRO A 307 -4.31 -16.28 48.27
C PRO A 307 -3.96 -15.26 47.19
N GLN A 308 -3.91 -15.77 45.97
CA GLN A 308 -3.96 -15.04 44.71
C GLN A 308 -5.22 -14.18 44.58
N GLN A 309 -5.02 -12.94 44.11
CA GLN A 309 -6.06 -12.08 43.58
C GLN A 309 -6.61 -12.67 42.27
N THR A 310 -7.86 -13.12 42.29
CA THR A 310 -8.66 -13.37 41.09
C THR A 310 -9.59 -12.17 40.87
N GLY A 311 -9.45 -11.56 39.69
CA GLY A 311 -10.15 -10.33 39.32
C GLY A 311 -11.65 -10.52 39.06
N GLY A 312 -12.39 -9.46 39.42
CA GLY A 312 -13.52 -8.83 38.72
C GLY A 312 -14.74 -9.64 38.27
N PHE A 313 -14.58 -10.80 37.64
CA PHE A 313 -15.66 -11.47 36.90
C PHE A 313 -16.32 -12.63 37.68
N GLY A 314 -15.62 -13.22 38.65
CA GLY A 314 -16.17 -14.31 39.47
C GLY A 314 -17.15 -13.85 40.57
N ALA A 315 -17.01 -12.60 41.04
CA ALA A 315 -17.83 -12.06 42.12
C ALA A 315 -19.27 -11.70 41.67
N ALA A 316 -19.45 -11.30 40.41
CA ALA A 316 -20.76 -10.92 39.86
C ALA A 316 -21.65 -12.14 39.56
N LEU A 317 -21.07 -13.30 39.27
CA LEU A 317 -21.83 -14.52 38.96
C LEU A 317 -22.36 -15.22 40.23
N LEU A 318 -21.62 -15.12 41.34
CA LEU A 318 -22.02 -15.68 42.64
C LEU A 318 -23.16 -14.91 43.31
N ASP A 319 -23.30 -13.61 43.03
CA ASP A 319 -24.37 -12.78 43.60
C ASP A 319 -25.71 -12.96 42.86
N ALA A 320 -25.66 -13.38 41.59
CA ALA A 320 -26.85 -13.70 40.79
C ALA A 320 -27.48 -15.06 41.12
N MET A 321 -26.71 -16.01 41.70
CA MET A 321 -27.20 -17.34 42.05
C MET A 321 -27.76 -17.46 43.47
N ARG A 322 -27.68 -16.39 44.30
CA ARG A 322 -28.30 -16.36 45.64
C ARG A 322 -29.68 -15.69 45.68
N LYS A 323 -30.17 -15.18 44.54
CA LYS A 323 -31.53 -14.66 44.39
C LYS A 323 -32.29 -15.43 43.31
N LYS A 324 -32.50 -16.73 43.54
CA LYS A 324 -33.69 -17.47 43.11
C LYS A 324 -33.74 -18.83 43.80
#